data_AF-A0A0F9CWB5-F1
#
_entry.id   AF-A0A0F9CWB5-F1
#
_cell.length_a   1.000
_cell.length_b   1.000
_cell.length_c   1.000
_cell.angle_alpha   90.00
_cell.angle_beta   90.00
_cell.angle_gamma   90.00
#
_symmetry.space_group_name_H-M   'P 1'
#
loop_
_entity.id
_entity.type
_entity.pdbx_description
1 polymer ?
#
loop_
_entity_poly.entity_id
_entity_poly.type
_entity_poly.pdbx_seq_one_letter_code
_entity_poly.pdbx_strand_id
1 'polypeptide(L)'
;MPDTKEDMTPAVSAQYVNSLLEELKNETRGLHIKMNEIELLRHYEDPIQLPTGETPSGLEVRIGATAELIENIKASLTANEPNVVITALRTGDPAEDNSSNREAFWGALLKWIGRPVPVLAELVDAQAGLGLGIMKAAFYPWPKKDRKRLKGEPDKDFRDRLRALKKKWGPPFRVITIHPLTFYFR
;
A
#
# COMPACT_ATOMS: atom_id res chain seq x y z
N MET A 1 28.50 19.48 8.02
CA MET A 1 27.85 18.23 8.47
C MET A 1 28.91 17.15 8.53
N PRO A 2 29.36 16.70 9.72
CA PRO A 2 30.24 15.55 9.84
C PRO A 2 29.58 14.50 10.73
N ASP A 3 28.70 13.68 10.15
CA ASP A 3 28.09 12.50 10.81
C ASP A 3 28.34 11.23 9.96
N THR A 4 29.50 11.13 9.34
CA THR A 4 29.96 9.90 8.69
C THR A 4 31.15 9.38 9.48
N LYS A 5 30.91 8.37 10.33
CA LYS A 5 31.99 7.58 10.95
C LYS A 5 32.83 6.99 9.82
N GLU A 6 34.12 7.34 9.78
CA GLU A 6 35.02 7.03 8.67
C GLU A 6 35.30 5.52 8.48
N ASP A 7 34.89 4.66 9.43
CA ASP A 7 35.15 3.22 9.41
C ASP A 7 33.88 2.35 9.53
N MET A 8 32.83 2.64 8.75
CA MET A 8 31.72 1.68 8.60
C MET A 8 32.08 0.63 7.55
N THR A 9 32.56 -0.55 7.98
CA THR A 9 32.59 -1.73 7.12
C THR A 9 31.16 -2.08 6.72
N PRO A 10 30.79 -1.99 5.42
CA PRO A 10 29.44 -2.28 5.01
C PRO A 10 29.13 -3.76 5.29
N ALA A 11 27.96 -4.02 5.86
CA ALA A 11 27.51 -5.37 6.20
C ALA A 11 27.38 -6.31 4.99
N VAL A 12 27.41 -5.75 3.78
CA VAL A 12 27.26 -6.46 2.51
C VAL A 12 28.24 -5.89 1.49
N SER A 13 28.85 -6.73 0.65
CA SER A 13 29.83 -6.29 -0.33
C SER A 13 29.17 -5.50 -1.46
N ALA A 14 29.90 -4.53 -2.03
CA ALA A 14 29.44 -3.77 -3.19
C ALA A 14 29.17 -4.69 -4.41
N GLN A 15 29.93 -5.78 -4.54
CA GLN A 15 29.72 -6.79 -5.58
C GLN A 15 28.37 -7.49 -5.45
N TYR A 16 27.97 -7.85 -4.22
CA TYR A 16 26.65 -8.44 -3.97
C TYR A 16 25.51 -7.47 -4.32
N VAL A 17 25.65 -6.19 -3.94
CA VAL A 17 24.65 -5.17 -4.26
C VAL A 17 24.51 -5.01 -5.78
N ASN A 18 25.63 -4.99 -6.50
CA ASN A 18 25.61 -4.87 -7.96
C ASN A 18 25.06 -6.12 -8.66
N SER A 19 25.40 -7.33 -8.20
CA SER A 19 24.85 -8.57 -8.77
C SER A 19 23.34 -8.65 -8.54
N LEU A 20 22.88 -8.36 -7.32
CA LEU A 20 21.46 -8.32 -6.99
C LEU A 20 20.72 -7.26 -7.81
N LEU A 21 21.33 -6.09 -8.03
CA LEU A 21 20.75 -5.05 -8.86
C LEU A 21 20.56 -5.51 -10.32
N GLU A 22 21.57 -6.16 -10.91
CA GLU A 22 21.46 -6.67 -12.28
C GLU A 22 20.48 -7.84 -12.40
N GLU A 23 20.42 -8.72 -11.40
CA GLU A 23 19.39 -9.77 -11.33
C GLU A 23 17.99 -9.16 -11.31
N LEU A 24 17.74 -8.20 -10.41
CA LEU A 24 16.44 -7.52 -10.31
C LEU A 24 16.08 -6.72 -11.57
N LYS A 25 17.06 -6.09 -12.22
CA LYS A 25 16.83 -5.40 -13.51
C LYS A 25 16.45 -6.37 -14.61
N ASN A 26 17.11 -7.53 -14.68
CA ASN A 26 16.79 -8.55 -15.68
C ASN A 26 15.42 -9.19 -15.41
N GLU A 27 15.09 -9.45 -14.14
CA GLU A 27 13.80 -10.01 -13.74
C GLU A 27 12.64 -9.04 -14.05
N THR A 28 12.84 -7.74 -13.81
CA THR A 28 11.83 -6.70 -14.09
C THR A 28 11.86 -6.19 -15.54
N ARG A 29 12.76 -6.72 -16.39
CA ARG A 29 12.87 -6.31 -17.78
C ARG A 29 11.60 -6.65 -18.54
N GLY A 30 11.03 -5.66 -19.23
CA GLY A 30 9.80 -5.83 -19.99
C GLY A 30 8.53 -5.85 -19.14
N LEU A 31 8.61 -5.68 -17.82
CA LEU A 31 7.44 -5.56 -16.95
C LEU A 31 6.54 -4.39 -17.38
N HIS A 32 7.13 -3.26 -17.75
CA HIS A 32 6.38 -2.09 -18.27
C HIS A 32 5.61 -2.39 -19.57
N ILE A 33 6.15 -3.25 -20.44
CA ILE A 33 5.48 -3.66 -21.69
C ILE A 33 4.25 -4.49 -21.33
N LYS A 34 4.42 -5.49 -20.47
CA LYS A 34 3.30 -6.32 -19.97
C LYS A 34 2.25 -5.49 -19.23
N MET A 35 2.67 -4.55 -18.38
CA MET A 35 1.74 -3.62 -17.71
C MET A 35 0.93 -2.82 -18.71
N ASN A 36 1.56 -2.30 -19.76
CA ASN A 36 0.86 -1.56 -20.81
C ASN A 36 -0.07 -2.46 -21.63
N GLU A 37 0.32 -3.71 -21.92
CA GLU A 37 -0.54 -4.69 -22.58
C GLU A 37 -1.78 -5.02 -21.75
N ILE A 38 -1.63 -5.27 -20.44
CA ILE A 38 -2.76 -5.57 -19.57
C ILE A 38 -3.67 -4.34 -19.42
N GLU A 39 -3.11 -3.14 -19.30
CA GLU A 39 -3.91 -1.92 -19.24
C GLU A 39 -4.72 -1.72 -20.53
N LEU A 40 -4.15 -2.04 -21.70
CA LEU A 40 -4.89 -2.04 -22.96
C LEU A 40 -5.99 -3.11 -22.98
N LEU A 41 -5.70 -4.33 -22.52
CA LEU A 41 -6.67 -5.43 -22.42
C LEU A 41 -7.79 -5.14 -21.41
N ARG A 42 -7.49 -4.37 -20.36
CA ARG A 42 -8.46 -3.95 -19.34
C ARG A 42 -9.57 -3.12 -19.95
N HIS A 43 -9.22 -2.23 -20.87
CA HIS A 43 -10.18 -1.36 -21.58
C HIS A 43 -10.59 -1.92 -22.94
N TYR A 44 -10.12 -3.12 -23.28
CA TYR A 44 -10.49 -3.77 -24.54
C TYR A 44 -11.91 -4.33 -24.43
N GLU A 45 -12.79 -3.86 -25.31
CA GLU A 45 -14.16 -4.31 -25.43
C GLU A 45 -14.28 -5.18 -26.68
N ASP A 46 -14.54 -6.48 -26.51
CA ASP A 46 -14.67 -7.40 -27.65
C ASP A 46 -16.13 -7.35 -28.18
N PRO A 47 -16.36 -7.03 -29.47
CA PRO A 47 -17.70 -7.07 -30.04
C PRO A 47 -18.14 -8.52 -30.27
N ILE A 48 -19.24 -8.92 -29.63
CA ILE A 48 -19.80 -10.26 -29.81
C ILE A 48 -20.59 -10.31 -31.13
N GLN A 49 -20.24 -11.23 -32.01
CA GLN A 49 -21.05 -11.54 -33.18
C GLN A 49 -22.25 -12.42 -32.78
N LEU A 50 -23.47 -11.98 -33.12
CA LEU A 50 -24.68 -12.74 -32.88
C LEU A 50 -24.75 -13.98 -33.80
N PRO A 51 -25.33 -15.10 -33.35
CA PRO A 51 -25.56 -16.28 -34.19
C PRO A 51 -26.40 -15.96 -35.43
N THR A 52 -26.13 -16.66 -36.53
CA THR A 52 -26.89 -16.53 -37.78
C THR A 52 -28.38 -16.87 -37.56
N GLY A 53 -29.23 -15.85 -37.53
CA GLY A 53 -30.68 -15.98 -37.32
C GLY A 53 -31.26 -14.95 -36.35
N GLU A 54 -30.43 -14.27 -35.56
CA GLU A 54 -30.89 -13.19 -34.69
C GLU A 54 -30.92 -11.85 -35.44
N THR A 55 -32.05 -11.13 -35.34
CA THR A 55 -32.16 -9.77 -35.86
C THR A 55 -31.33 -8.82 -35.00
N PRO A 56 -30.39 -8.04 -35.58
CA PRO A 56 -29.60 -7.08 -34.82
C PRO A 56 -30.54 -6.03 -34.22
N SER A 57 -30.70 -6.04 -32.90
CA SER A 57 -31.63 -5.18 -32.16
C SER A 57 -31.12 -3.74 -31.98
N GLY A 58 -30.02 -3.37 -32.64
CA GLY A 58 -29.29 -2.12 -32.40
C GLY A 58 -28.60 -2.08 -31.02
N LEU A 59 -28.65 -3.17 -30.26
CA LEU A 59 -27.99 -3.30 -28.96
C LEU A 59 -26.59 -3.88 -29.16
N GLU A 60 -25.56 -3.06 -28.98
CA GLU A 60 -24.18 -3.53 -28.88
C GLU A 60 -23.93 -4.02 -27.45
N VAL A 61 -23.65 -5.32 -27.29
CA VAL A 61 -23.19 -5.89 -26.00
C VAL A 61 -21.67 -5.93 -26.04
N ARG A 62 -21.04 -5.10 -25.21
CA ARG A 62 -19.59 -5.02 -25.05
C ARG A 62 -19.21 -5.62 -23.71
N ILE A 63 -18.42 -6.69 -23.71
CA ILE A 63 -18.02 -7.38 -22.47
C ILE A 63 -16.54 -7.09 -22.20
N GLY A 64 -16.26 -6.30 -21.18
CA GLY A 64 -14.91 -6.07 -20.67
C GLY A 64 -14.45 -7.22 -19.76
N ALA A 65 -14.28 -8.41 -20.31
CA ALA A 65 -14.00 -9.63 -19.52
C ALA A 65 -12.75 -9.50 -18.62
N THR A 66 -11.72 -8.81 -19.11
CA THR A 66 -10.48 -8.54 -18.34
C THR A 66 -10.74 -7.58 -17.18
N ALA A 67 -11.45 -6.48 -17.42
CA ALA A 67 -11.82 -5.54 -16.36
C ALA A 67 -12.68 -6.21 -15.29
N GLU A 68 -13.69 -6.97 -15.69
CA GLU A 68 -14.55 -7.71 -14.76
C GLU A 68 -13.76 -8.72 -13.93
N LEU A 69 -12.81 -9.44 -14.54
CA LEU A 69 -11.95 -10.39 -13.83
C LEU A 69 -11.05 -9.68 -12.79
N ILE A 70 -10.47 -8.54 -13.13
CA ILE A 70 -9.67 -7.73 -12.19
C ILE A 70 -10.56 -7.23 -11.04
N GLU A 71 -11.76 -6.74 -11.34
CA GLU A 71 -12.73 -6.30 -10.33
C GLU A 71 -13.15 -7.44 -9.40
N ASN A 72 -13.38 -8.64 -9.93
CA ASN A 72 -13.73 -9.82 -9.13
C ASN A 72 -12.59 -10.24 -8.18
N ILE A 73 -11.33 -10.22 -8.66
CA ILE A 73 -10.16 -10.48 -7.81
C ILE A 73 -10.04 -9.40 -6.72
N LYS A 74 -10.18 -8.13 -7.09
CA LYS A 74 -10.15 -7.01 -6.15
C LYS A 74 -11.22 -7.16 -5.08
N ALA A 75 -12.46 -7.41 -5.47
CA ALA A 75 -13.57 -7.62 -4.55
C ALA A 75 -13.30 -8.80 -3.61
N SER A 76 -12.79 -9.92 -4.13
CA SER A 76 -12.47 -11.10 -3.33
C SER A 76 -11.38 -10.83 -2.28
N LEU A 77 -10.28 -10.17 -2.68
CA LEU A 77 -9.14 -9.89 -1.80
C LEU A 77 -9.43 -8.78 -0.78
N THR A 78 -10.31 -7.84 -1.12
CA THR A 78 -10.72 -6.73 -0.23
C THR A 78 -11.97 -7.04 0.59
N ALA A 79 -12.61 -8.21 0.38
CA ALA A 79 -13.81 -8.61 1.10
C ALA A 79 -13.60 -8.68 2.62
N ASN A 80 -12.38 -9.01 3.04
CA ASN A 80 -11.98 -9.03 4.44
C ASN A 80 -10.86 -8.02 4.69
N GLU A 81 -10.98 -7.26 5.78
CA GLU A 81 -9.89 -6.38 6.20
C GLU A 81 -8.66 -7.23 6.59
N PRO A 82 -7.46 -6.91 6.07
CA PRO A 82 -6.25 -7.64 6.42
C PRO A 82 -5.90 -7.45 7.90
N ASN A 83 -5.50 -8.53 8.56
CA ASN A 83 -5.02 -8.53 9.94
C ASN A 83 -3.48 -8.54 9.98
N VAL A 84 -2.93 -7.85 10.98
CA VAL A 84 -1.48 -7.82 11.22
C VAL A 84 -1.16 -8.75 12.37
N VAL A 85 -0.23 -9.68 12.11
CA VAL A 85 0.29 -10.63 13.11
C VAL A 85 1.79 -10.39 13.25
N ILE A 86 2.25 -10.14 14.47
CA ILE A 86 3.65 -9.89 14.83
C ILE A 86 4.02 -10.87 15.92
N THR A 87 4.84 -11.85 15.55
CA THR A 87 5.40 -12.81 16.50
C THR A 87 6.50 -12.15 17.34
N ALA A 88 6.45 -12.32 18.66
CA ALA A 88 7.52 -11.87 19.55
C ALA A 88 8.83 -12.61 19.22
N LEU A 89 9.90 -11.86 18.96
CA LEU A 89 11.21 -12.43 18.61
C LEU A 89 11.98 -12.99 19.81
N ARG A 90 11.52 -12.73 21.03
CA ARG A 90 12.13 -13.16 22.29
C ARG A 90 11.03 -13.54 23.28
N THR A 91 11.30 -14.52 24.12
CA THR A 91 10.39 -14.96 25.19
C THR A 91 10.52 -14.03 26.41
N GLY A 92 9.39 -13.57 26.94
CA GLY A 92 9.28 -12.74 28.16
C GLY A 92 8.20 -11.66 28.10
N ASP A 93 7.62 -11.31 29.26
CA ASP A 93 6.50 -10.35 29.43
C ASP A 93 6.62 -9.05 28.60
N PRO A 94 7.75 -8.29 28.62
CA PRO A 94 7.81 -7.05 27.86
C PRO A 94 7.91 -7.26 26.34
N ALA A 95 8.25 -8.45 25.87
CA ALA A 95 8.31 -8.73 24.43
C ALA A 95 6.92 -8.97 23.86
N GLU A 96 6.08 -9.73 24.56
CA GLU A 96 4.70 -10.04 24.18
C GLU A 96 3.84 -8.77 24.17
N ASP A 97 3.88 -7.97 25.24
CA ASP A 97 3.18 -6.69 25.32
C ASP A 97 3.60 -5.74 24.18
N ASN A 98 4.88 -5.73 23.82
CA ASN A 98 5.37 -4.90 22.72
C ASN A 98 4.88 -5.40 21.36
N SER A 99 4.83 -6.71 21.10
CA SER A 99 4.23 -7.25 19.87
C SER A 99 2.76 -6.90 19.77
N SER A 100 1.97 -7.13 20.83
CA SER A 100 0.54 -6.84 20.82
C SER A 100 0.25 -5.35 20.62
N ASN A 101 1.03 -4.46 21.24
CA ASN A 101 0.89 -3.02 21.01
C ASN A 101 1.22 -2.62 19.56
N ARG A 102 2.21 -3.27 18.93
CA ARG A 102 2.53 -3.04 17.51
C ARG A 102 1.42 -3.56 16.61
N GLU A 103 0.89 -4.76 16.86
CA GLU A 103 -0.25 -5.31 16.11
C GLU A 103 -1.45 -4.38 16.18
N ALA A 104 -1.82 -3.93 17.38
CA ALA A 104 -2.91 -2.99 17.58
C ALA A 104 -2.70 -1.68 16.81
N PHE A 105 -1.47 -1.15 16.82
CA PHE A 105 -1.13 0.04 16.05
C PHE A 105 -1.28 -0.18 14.53
N TRP A 106 -0.69 -1.25 14.00
CA TRP A 106 -0.71 -1.51 12.56
C TRP A 106 -2.10 -1.91 12.05
N GLY A 107 -2.86 -2.67 12.83
CA GLY A 107 -4.27 -2.97 12.54
C GLY A 107 -5.13 -1.70 12.52
N ALA A 108 -4.92 -0.78 13.46
CA ALA A 108 -5.58 0.52 13.44
C ALA A 108 -5.14 1.39 12.24
N LEU A 109 -3.86 1.34 11.85
CA LEU A 109 -3.37 2.04 10.67
C LEU A 109 -4.06 1.51 9.40
N LEU A 110 -4.15 0.20 9.20
CA LEU A 110 -4.79 -0.40 8.02
C LEU A 110 -6.25 0.05 7.89
N LYS A 111 -6.99 0.03 9.00
CA LYS A 111 -8.37 0.54 9.05
C LYS A 111 -8.46 2.03 8.73
N TRP A 112 -7.49 2.81 9.21
CA TRP A 112 -7.45 4.25 8.99
C TRP A 112 -7.12 4.61 7.53
N ILE A 113 -6.13 3.96 6.92
CA ILE A 113 -5.75 4.25 5.51
C ILE A 113 -6.78 3.73 4.50
N GLY A 114 -7.67 2.81 4.90
CA GLY A 114 -8.77 2.35 4.07
C GLY A 114 -9.94 3.34 3.96
N ARG A 115 -9.91 4.48 4.67
CA ARG A 115 -10.99 5.48 4.69
C ARG A 115 -10.43 6.91 4.61
N PRO A 116 -10.99 7.83 3.80
CA PRO A 116 -12.14 7.68 2.90
C PRO A 116 -11.78 7.10 1.52
N VAL A 117 -10.52 7.18 1.09
CA VAL A 117 -10.04 6.56 -0.15
C VAL A 117 -9.53 5.17 0.19
N PRO A 118 -10.02 4.09 -0.46
CA PRO A 118 -9.62 2.74 -0.13
C PRO A 118 -8.24 2.43 -0.72
N VAL A 119 -7.18 2.92 -0.06
CA VAL A 119 -5.77 2.71 -0.46
C VAL A 119 -5.45 1.22 -0.68
N LEU A 120 -6.07 0.34 0.10
CA LEU A 120 -5.91 -1.10 -0.04
C LEU A 120 -6.57 -1.64 -1.32
N ALA A 121 -7.74 -1.11 -1.71
CA ALA A 121 -8.39 -1.50 -2.96
C ALA A 121 -7.56 -1.05 -4.17
N GLU A 122 -7.04 0.17 -4.15
CA GLU A 122 -6.12 0.69 -5.16
C GLU A 122 -4.82 -0.14 -5.26
N LEU A 123 -4.30 -0.57 -4.11
CA LEU A 123 -3.11 -1.43 -4.06
C LEU A 123 -3.39 -2.79 -4.71
N VAL A 124 -4.51 -3.42 -4.34
CA VAL A 124 -4.92 -4.73 -4.88
C VAL A 124 -5.26 -4.61 -6.37
N ASP A 125 -5.90 -3.52 -6.78
CA ASP A 125 -6.19 -3.23 -8.18
C ASP A 125 -4.92 -3.19 -9.02
N ALA A 126 -3.91 -2.44 -8.57
CA ALA A 126 -2.61 -2.37 -9.23
C ALA A 126 -1.88 -3.73 -9.22
N GLN A 127 -1.99 -4.51 -8.15
CA GLN A 127 -1.43 -5.87 -8.10
C GLN A 127 -2.11 -6.82 -9.09
N ALA A 128 -3.44 -6.82 -9.14
CA ALA A 128 -4.21 -7.72 -10.00
C ALA A 128 -4.17 -7.31 -11.47
N GLY A 129 -4.28 -6.01 -11.74
CA GLY A 129 -4.33 -5.46 -13.11
C GLY A 129 -2.97 -5.12 -13.71
N LEU A 130 -1.95 -4.78 -12.91
CA LEU A 130 -0.63 -4.40 -13.43
C LEU A 130 0.49 -5.31 -12.92
N GLY A 131 0.20 -6.31 -12.09
CA GLY A 131 1.18 -7.22 -11.53
C GLY A 131 2.04 -6.62 -10.41
N LEU A 132 1.87 -5.33 -10.09
CA LEU A 132 2.61 -4.66 -9.03
C LEU A 132 1.75 -3.57 -8.41
N GLY A 133 1.67 -3.54 -7.08
CA GLY A 133 1.09 -2.43 -6.34
C GLY A 133 2.12 -1.88 -5.37
N ILE A 134 2.27 -0.55 -5.35
CA ILE A 134 3.22 0.11 -4.46
C ILE A 134 2.47 1.06 -3.54
N MET A 135 2.69 0.86 -2.24
CA MET A 135 2.22 1.74 -1.19
C MET A 135 3.41 2.49 -0.59
N LYS A 136 3.31 3.82 -0.51
CA LYS A 136 4.33 4.65 0.12
C LYS A 136 3.76 5.30 1.38
N ALA A 137 4.39 5.02 2.51
CA ALA A 137 4.11 5.68 3.77
C ALA A 137 5.23 6.69 4.07
N ALA A 138 4.87 7.96 4.18
CA ALA A 138 5.78 9.02 4.61
C ALA A 138 5.41 9.45 6.03
N PHE A 139 6.41 9.56 6.90
CA PHE A 139 6.19 10.12 8.24
C PHE A 139 5.73 11.56 8.11
N TYR A 140 4.51 11.84 8.59
CA TYR A 140 4.00 13.19 8.65
C TYR A 140 4.03 13.65 10.11
N PRO A 141 4.96 14.55 10.48
CA PRO A 141 5.15 14.91 11.88
C PRO A 141 3.90 15.59 12.43
N TRP A 142 3.29 14.95 13.42
CA TRP A 142 2.26 15.59 14.24
C TRP A 142 2.86 16.84 14.93
N PRO A 143 2.23 18.03 14.88
CA PRO A 143 2.85 19.26 15.38
C PRO A 143 3.36 19.14 16.82
N LYS A 144 4.63 19.53 17.04
CA LYS A 144 5.25 19.50 18.39
C LYS A 144 4.58 20.48 19.34
N LYS A 145 4.04 21.59 18.83
CA LYS A 145 3.40 22.65 19.62
C LYS A 145 2.17 22.13 20.37
N ASP A 146 1.31 21.37 19.69
CA ASP A 146 0.05 20.87 20.25
C ASP A 146 0.26 19.75 21.28
N ARG A 147 1.45 19.13 21.27
CA ARG A 147 1.85 18.10 22.24
C ARG A 147 2.37 18.65 23.55
N LYS A 148 2.74 19.93 23.61
CA LYS A 148 3.29 20.53 24.84
C LYS A 148 2.17 20.63 25.88
N ARG A 149 2.54 20.39 27.13
CA ARG A 149 1.66 20.59 28.27
C ARG A 149 1.32 22.07 28.39
N LEU A 150 0.05 22.39 28.62
CA LEU A 150 -0.37 23.76 28.86
C LEU A 150 0.02 24.16 30.29
N LYS A 151 0.30 25.44 30.50
CA LYS A 151 0.68 25.94 31.83
C LYS A 151 -0.49 25.75 32.80
N GLY A 152 -0.26 25.06 33.91
CA GLY A 152 -1.29 24.77 34.92
C GLY A 152 -2.20 23.57 34.61
N GLU A 153 -1.97 22.85 33.51
CA GLU A 153 -2.76 21.67 33.14
C GLU A 153 -2.45 20.47 34.06
N PRO A 154 -3.44 19.87 34.75
CA PRO A 154 -3.26 18.64 35.51
C PRO A 154 -2.83 17.45 34.65
N ASP A 155 -2.20 16.44 35.25
CA ASP A 155 -1.66 15.27 34.54
C ASP A 155 -2.74 14.48 33.79
N LYS A 156 -3.92 14.34 34.39
CA LYS A 156 -5.06 13.65 33.80
C LYS A 156 -5.54 14.35 32.53
N ASP A 157 -5.79 15.66 32.64
CA ASP A 157 -6.29 16.48 31.53
C ASP A 157 -5.30 16.52 30.36
N PHE A 158 -4.00 16.60 30.67
CA PHE A 158 -2.95 16.49 29.67
C PHE A 158 -2.98 15.17 28.90
N ARG A 159 -3.14 14.04 29.61
CA ARG A 159 -3.21 12.71 28.98
C ARG A 159 -4.47 12.56 28.14
N ASP A 160 -5.62 13.03 28.63
CA ASP A 160 -6.89 12.95 27.92
C ASP A 160 -6.88 13.83 26.66
N ARG A 161 -6.34 15.06 26.75
CA ARG A 161 -6.14 15.92 25.58
C ARG A 161 -5.18 15.32 24.57
N LEU A 162 -4.05 14.77 25.01
CA LEU A 162 -3.10 14.08 24.12
C LEU A 162 -3.75 12.90 23.40
N ARG A 163 -4.56 12.09 24.10
CA ARG A 163 -5.32 10.97 23.50
C ARG A 163 -6.31 11.48 22.47
N ALA A 164 -7.07 12.53 22.79
CA ALA A 164 -8.03 13.14 21.87
C ALA A 164 -7.34 13.70 20.61
N LEU A 165 -6.20 14.37 20.78
CA LEU A 165 -5.43 14.88 19.66
C LEU A 165 -4.83 13.75 18.80
N LYS A 166 -4.29 12.69 19.40
CA LYS A 166 -3.83 11.50 18.65
C LYS A 166 -4.97 10.89 17.84
N LYS A 167 -6.19 10.80 18.40
CA LYS A 167 -7.37 10.31 17.69
C LYS A 167 -7.78 11.24 16.54
N LYS A 168 -7.69 12.57 16.72
CA LYS A 168 -8.00 13.57 15.70
C LYS A 168 -7.02 13.55 14.53
N TRP A 169 -5.72 13.51 14.83
CA TRP A 169 -4.66 13.56 13.81
C TRP A 169 -4.43 12.22 13.12
N GLY A 170 -4.86 11.13 13.74
CA GLY A 170 -4.63 9.79 13.23
C GLY A 170 -3.17 9.34 13.38
N PRO A 171 -2.80 8.22 12.76
CA PRO A 171 -1.44 7.72 12.77
C PRO A 171 -0.46 8.71 12.09
N PRO A 172 0.83 8.70 12.47
CA PRO A 172 1.81 9.70 12.02
C PRO A 172 2.34 9.42 10.59
N PHE A 173 1.54 8.80 9.74
CA PHE A 173 1.90 8.43 8.39
C PHE A 173 0.87 9.00 7.42
N ARG A 174 1.36 9.65 6.38
CA ARG A 174 0.57 9.84 5.16
C ARG A 174 0.89 8.69 4.23
N VAL A 175 -0.14 7.99 3.82
CA VAL A 175 -0.02 6.83 2.94
C VAL A 175 -0.66 7.16 1.61
N ILE A 176 0.05 6.87 0.54
CA ILE A 176 -0.42 7.01 -0.84
C ILE A 176 -0.16 5.72 -1.61
N THR A 177 -1.04 5.38 -2.54
CA THR A 177 -0.73 4.44 -3.60
C THR A 177 0.06 5.16 -4.69
N ILE A 178 1.03 4.46 -5.27
CA ILE A 178 1.79 4.96 -6.42
C ILE A 178 1.44 4.08 -7.60
N HIS A 179 0.92 4.71 -8.67
CA HIS A 179 0.64 4.01 -9.91
C HIS A 179 1.95 3.48 -10.52
N PRO A 180 2.10 2.16 -10.75
CA PRO A 180 3.36 1.56 -11.20
C PRO A 180 3.92 2.15 -12.50
N LEU A 181 3.06 2.54 -13.45
CA LEU A 181 3.53 3.17 -14.69
C LEU A 181 4.22 4.53 -14.49
N THR A 182 4.09 5.18 -13.32
CA THR A 182 4.80 6.45 -13.04
C THR A 182 6.31 6.28 -12.87
N PHE A 183 6.80 5.05 -12.64
CA PHE A 183 8.24 4.76 -12.60
C PHE A 183 8.86 4.67 -13.99
N TYR A 184 8.04 4.39 -15.00
CA TYR A 184 8.44 4.24 -16.39
C TYR A 184 7.98 5.48 -17.15
N PHE A 185 8.70 6.58 -16.97
CA PHE A 185 8.52 7.74 -17.86
C PHE A 185 8.77 7.27 -19.30
N ARG A 186 7.77 7.48 -20.16
CA ARG A 186 7.88 7.26 -21.61
C ARG A 186 9.00 8.09 -22.20
#